data_AF-K6YDT8-F1
#
_entry.id   AF-K6YDT8-F1
#
_cell.length_a   1.000
_cell.length_b   1.000
_cell.length_c   1.000
_cell.angle_alpha   90.00
_cell.angle_beta   90.00
_cell.angle_gamma   90.00
#
_symmetry.space_group_name_H-M   'P 1'
#
loop_
_entity.id
_entity.type
_entity.pdbx_description
1 polymer ?
#
loop_
_entity_poly.entity_id
_entity_poly.type
_entity_poly.pdbx_seq_one_letter_code
_entity_poly.pdbx_strand_id
1 'polypeptide(L)'
;MQNYRCRTGEIDLIMQDGDELVFVEVKYRSKSQHGSAIEFFHASKKRKFESAAMHYMQEKGFNPSIIPHRIDLVGIEGNGQKQQNINWLKSV
;
A
#
# COMPACT_ATOMS: atom_id res chain seq x y z
N MET A 1 10.76 11.10 3.20
CA MET A 1 9.91 9.94 3.50
C MET A 1 10.68 8.69 3.13
N GLN A 2 10.68 7.68 3.99
CA GLN A 2 11.40 6.43 3.75
C GLN A 2 10.41 5.28 3.95
N ASN A 3 10.48 4.29 3.06
CA ASN A 3 9.63 3.11 3.13
C ASN A 3 9.85 2.38 4.45
N TYR A 4 8.78 1.87 5.04
CA TYR A 4 8.89 1.01 6.21
C TYR A 4 9.37 -0.37 5.78
N ARG A 5 10.42 -0.89 6.42
CA ARG A 5 11.00 -2.21 6.12
C ARG A 5 11.01 -3.06 7.37
N CYS A 6 10.56 -4.29 7.24
CA CYS A 6 10.64 -5.31 8.28
C CYS A 6 11.08 -6.63 7.66
N ARG A 7 11.28 -7.65 8.50
CA ARG A 7 11.73 -8.98 8.03
C ARG A 7 10.73 -9.67 7.10
N THR A 8 9.45 -9.32 7.19
CA THR A 8 8.36 -9.96 6.44
C THR A 8 7.93 -9.19 5.20
N GLY A 9 8.35 -7.93 5.04
CA GLY A 9 8.00 -7.12 3.88
C GLY A 9 8.37 -5.64 4.01
N GLU A 10 7.85 -4.87 3.06
CA GLU A 10 8.02 -3.43 2.94
C GLU A 10 6.66 -2.77 2.74
N ILE A 11 6.49 -1.56 3.26
CA ILE A 11 5.33 -0.70 3.05
C ILE A 11 5.85 0.64 2.51
N ASP A 12 5.33 1.06 1.36
CA ASP A 12 5.82 2.27 0.69
C ASP A 12 5.43 3.52 1.48
N LEU A 13 4.16 3.63 1.86
CA LEU A 13 3.66 4.76 2.64
C LEU A 13 2.75 4.28 3.77
N ILE A 14 2.88 4.95 4.91
CA ILE A 14 1.98 4.81 6.04
C ILE A 14 1.48 6.22 6.35
N MET A 15 0.17 6.40 6.33
CA MET A 15 -0.47 7.68 6.56
C MET A 15 -1.70 7.53 7.43
N GLN A 16 -2.25 8.66 7.86
CA GLN A 16 -3.49 8.71 8.64
C GLN A 16 -4.55 9.44 7.82
N ASP A 17 -5.73 8.82 7.67
CA ASP A 17 -6.91 9.39 7.03
C ASP A 17 -8.04 9.44 8.06
N GLY A 18 -8.20 10.58 8.73
CA GLY A 18 -9.07 10.68 9.91
C GLY A 18 -8.52 9.88 11.10
N ASP A 19 -9.30 8.92 11.59
CA ASP A 19 -8.93 8.00 12.66
C ASP A 19 -8.34 6.68 12.14
N GLU A 20 -8.27 6.50 10.82
CA GLU A 20 -7.81 5.27 10.19
C GLU A 20 -6.33 5.33 9.80
N LEU A 21 -5.58 4.29 10.17
CA LEU A 21 -4.21 4.09 9.69
C LEU A 21 -4.24 3.42 8.31
N VAL A 22 -3.64 4.08 7.32
CA VAL A 22 -3.65 3.63 5.93
C VAL A 22 -2.27 3.17 5.51
N PHE A 23 -2.17 1.88 5.19
CA PHE A 23 -0.97 1.27 4.62
C PHE A 23 -1.09 1.25 3.11
N VAL A 24 -0.17 1.90 2.42
CA VAL A 24 -0.24 2.09 0.96
C VAL A 24 0.89 1.36 0.27
N GLU A 25 0.54 0.57 -0.75
CA GLU A 25 1.46 0.06 -1.76
C GLU A 25 1.34 0.93 -3.02
N VAL A 26 2.48 1.42 -3.52
CA VAL A 26 2.56 2.28 -4.70
C VAL A 26 3.17 1.51 -5.87
N LYS A 27 2.49 1.53 -7.01
CA LYS A 27 2.91 0.84 -8.24
C LYS A 27 3.05 1.83 -9.38
N TYR A 28 4.29 2.13 -9.77
CA TYR A 28 4.56 2.90 -10.98
C TYR A 28 4.60 2.01 -12.22
N ARG A 29 3.96 2.44 -13.32
CA ARG A 29 4.01 1.79 -14.62
C ARG A 29 4.35 2.78 -15.72
N SER A 30 5.38 2.46 -16.51
CA SER A 30 5.89 3.31 -17.59
C SER A 30 5.20 3.13 -18.94
N LYS A 31 4.49 2.01 -19.14
CA LYS A 31 3.75 1.68 -20.37
C LYS A 31 2.42 1.03 -19.99
N SER A 32 1.38 1.27 -20.80
CA SER A 32 0.02 0.71 -20.67
C SER A 32 -0.01 -0.81 -20.94
N GLN A 33 0.77 -1.60 -20.20
CA GLN A 33 0.59 -3.04 -20.16
C GLN A 33 -0.66 -3.32 -19.31
N HIS A 34 -1.70 -3.78 -20.00
CA HIS A 34 -2.98 -4.20 -19.45
C HIS A 34 -2.77 -5.14 -18.25
N GLY A 35 -3.28 -4.71 -17.11
CA GLY A 35 -3.48 -5.54 -15.93
C GLY A 35 -3.81 -4.67 -14.74
N SER A 36 -4.97 -4.83 -14.12
CA SER A 36 -5.43 -3.90 -13.07
C SER A 36 -4.46 -3.86 -11.87
N ALA A 37 -4.45 -2.78 -11.08
CA ALA A 37 -3.67 -2.74 -9.84
C ALA A 37 -4.02 -3.91 -8.89
N ILE A 38 -5.27 -4.38 -8.93
CA ILE A 38 -5.77 -5.58 -8.24
C ILE A 38 -5.10 -6.86 -8.73
N GLU A 39 -4.93 -7.04 -10.05
CA GLU A 39 -4.23 -8.23 -10.58
C GLU A 39 -2.81 -8.36 -10.03
N PHE A 40 -2.15 -7.23 -9.71
CA PHE A 40 -0.79 -7.24 -9.20
C PHE A 40 -0.69 -7.49 -7.69
N PHE A 41 -1.79 -7.39 -6.94
CA PHE A 41 -1.86 -7.69 -5.51
C PHE A 41 -2.31 -9.14 -5.28
N HIS A 42 -1.60 -10.08 -5.89
CA HIS A 42 -1.85 -11.51 -5.71
C HIS A 42 -1.80 -11.92 -4.23
N ALA A 43 -2.51 -13.00 -3.88
CA ALA A 43 -2.70 -13.44 -2.49
C ALA A 43 -1.40 -13.60 -1.68
N SER A 44 -0.30 -14.01 -2.31
CA SER A 44 1.00 -14.12 -1.64
C SER A 44 1.61 -12.76 -1.28
N LYS A 45 1.44 -11.76 -2.15
CA LYS A 45 1.88 -10.39 -1.90
C LYS A 45 1.01 -9.74 -0.83
N LYS A 46 -0.32 -9.93 -0.90
CA LYS A 46 -1.27 -9.47 0.12
C LYS A 46 -0.88 -9.94 1.52
N ARG A 47 -0.66 -11.25 1.70
CA ARG A 47 -0.27 -11.82 3.00
C ARG A 47 1.04 -11.24 3.56
N LYS A 48 2.05 -11.02 2.70
CA LYS A 48 3.32 -10.41 3.14
C LYS A 48 3.13 -8.95 3.56
N PHE A 49 2.32 -8.21 2.81
CA PHE A 49 2.00 -6.82 3.09
C PHE A 49 1.19 -6.69 4.40
N GLU A 50 0.16 -7.52 4.57
CA GLU A 50 -0.60 -7.63 5.83
C GLU A 50 0.32 -7.96 7.01
N SER A 51 1.25 -8.90 6.84
CA SER A 51 2.23 -9.23 7.87
C SER A 51 3.14 -8.04 8.23
N ALA A 52 3.56 -7.24 7.23
CA ALA A 52 4.34 -6.03 7.47
C ALA A 52 3.51 -4.96 8.18
N ALA A 53 2.25 -4.77 7.80
CA ALA A 53 1.33 -3.82 8.44
C ALA A 53 1.08 -4.20 9.91
N MET A 54 0.82 -5.47 10.18
CA MET A 54 0.67 -6.00 11.54
C MET A 54 1.94 -5.82 12.38
N HIS A 55 3.11 -6.05 11.78
CA HIS A 55 4.39 -5.82 12.44
C HIS A 55 4.56 -4.34 12.79
N TYR A 56 4.22 -3.42 11.88
CA TYR A 56 4.24 -1.99 12.16
C TYR A 56 3.32 -1.62 13.32
N MET A 57 2.07 -2.10 13.31
CA MET A 57 1.12 -1.84 14.40
C MET A 57 1.64 -2.33 15.74
N GLN A 58 2.19 -3.55 15.79
CA GLN A 58 2.80 -4.10 16.98
C GLN A 58 3.98 -3.25 17.48
N GLU A 59 4.88 -2.86 16.58
CA GLU A 59 6.04 -2.02 16.92
C GLU A 59 5.63 -0.66 17.49
N LYS A 60 4.53 -0.09 16.99
CA LYS A 60 3.99 1.19 17.47
C LYS A 60 3.01 1.06 18.65
N GLY A 61 2.73 -0.17 19.11
CA GLY A 61 1.80 -0.43 20.20
C GLY A 61 0.32 -0.20 19.84
N PHE A 62 -0.01 -0.16 18.54
CA PHE A 62 -1.39 -0.07 18.07
C PHE A 62 -2.06 -1.44 18.15
N ASN A 63 -3.21 -1.49 18.82
CA ASN A 63 -4.05 -2.68 18.82
C ASN A 63 -4.90 -2.72 17.53
N PRO A 64 -4.69 -3.70 16.64
CA PRO A 64 -5.43 -3.79 15.36
C PRO A 64 -6.93 -4.01 15.52
N SER A 65 -7.38 -4.51 16.68
CA SER A 65 -8.82 -4.65 16.99
C SER A 65 -9.48 -3.36 17.47
N ILE A 66 -8.68 -2.32 17.76
CA ILE A 66 -9.17 -1.03 18.29
C ILE A 66 -8.93 0.08 17.27
N ILE A 67 -7.74 0.11 16.66
CA ILE A 67 -7.36 1.14 15.70
C ILE A 67 -7.86 0.73 14.31
N PRO A 68 -8.78 1.52 13.71
CA PRO A 68 -9.18 1.31 12.33
C PRO A 68 -7.96 1.34 11.42
N HIS A 69 -7.90 0.42 10.48
CA HIS A 69 -6.82 0.39 9.50
C HIS A 69 -7.27 -0.27 8.21
N ARG A 70 -6.67 0.17 7.10
CA ARG A 70 -6.90 -0.41 5.78
C ARG A 70 -5.63 -0.46 4.94
N ILE A 71 -5.72 -1.24 3.88
CA ILE A 71 -4.70 -1.34 2.85
C ILE A 71 -5.25 -0.65 1.60
N ASP A 72 -4.49 0.32 1.09
CA ASP A 72 -4.80 1.02 -0.15
C ASP A 72 -3.73 0.68 -1.21
N LEU A 73 -4.15 0.59 -2.48
CA LEU A 73 -3.25 0.48 -3.63
C LEU A 73 -3.30 1.75 -4.46
N VAL A 74 -2.13 2.31 -4.74
CA VAL A 74 -1.98 3.46 -5.63
C VAL A 74 -1.21 3.04 -6.88
N GLY A 75 -1.91 2.97 -8.00
CA GLY A 75 -1.32 2.82 -9.32
C GLY A 75 -1.01 4.20 -9.92
N ILE A 76 0.23 4.39 -10.35
CA ILE A 76 0.67 5.59 -11.07
C ILE A 76 1.08 5.17 -12.47
N GLU A 77 0.40 5.71 -13.47
CA GLU A 77 0.69 5.46 -14.87
C GLU A 77 1.21 6.73 -15.53
N GLY A 78 2.39 6.64 -16.14
CA GLY A 78 2.94 7.75 -16.90
C GLY A 78 4.16 7.39 -17.70
N ASN A 79 4.43 8.20 -18.72
CA ASN A 79 5.53 8.02 -19.66
C ASN A 79 6.68 9.02 -19.41
N GLY A 80 6.80 9.55 -18.19
CA GLY A 80 7.77 10.60 -17.85
C GLY A 80 7.37 12.01 -18.28
N GLN A 81 6.14 12.22 -18.77
CA GLN A 81 5.59 13.56 -19.05
C GLN A 81 4.79 14.12 -17.85
N LYS A 82 4.46 15.42 -17.90
CA LYS A 82 3.79 16.19 -16.83
C LYS A 82 2.43 15.62 -16.39
N GLN A 83 1.74 14.85 -17.23
CA GLN A 83 0.43 14.29 -16.91
C GLN A 83 0.60 12.81 -16.51
N GLN A 84 0.33 12.52 -15.24
CA GLN A 84 0.32 11.17 -14.68
C GLN A 84 -1.14 10.80 -14.39
N ASN A 85 -1.54 9.58 -14.72
CA ASN A 85 -2.84 9.04 -14.31
C ASN A 85 -2.64 8.31 -12.99
N ILE A 86 -3.37 8.74 -11.96
CA ILE A 86 -3.34 8.11 -10.63
C ILE A 86 -4.64 7.35 -10.44
N ASN A 87 -4.53 6.04 -10.21
CA ASN A 87 -5.64 5.19 -9.80
C ASN A 87 -5.44 4.80 -8.34
N TRP A 88 -6.39 5.15 -7.49
CA TRP A 88 -6.34 4.83 -6.06
C TRP A 88 -7.49 3.91 -5.70
N LEU A 89 -7.14 2.67 -5.34
CA LEU A 89 -8.07 1.66 -4.84
C LEU A 89 -7.97 1.61 -3.32
N LYS A 90 -9.08 1.89 -2.63
CA LYS A 90 -9.15 1.87 -1.17
C LYS A 90 -9.64 0.51 -0.67
N SER A 91 -9.13 0.09 0.49
CA SER A 91 -9.61 -1.10 1.23
C SER A 91 -9.57 -2.42 0.45
N VAL A 92 -8.40 -2.78 -0.09
CA VAL A 92 -8.19 -3.99 -0.93
C VAL A 92 -7.91 -5.28 -0.18
#